data_AF-A0A6L7RZB2-F1
#
_entry.id   AF-A0A6L7RZB2-F1
#
_cell.length_a   1.000
_cell.length_b   1.000
_cell.length_c   1.000
_cell.angle_alpha   90.00
_cell.angle_beta   90.00
_cell.angle_gamma   90.00
#
_symmetry.space_group_name_H-M   'P 1'
#
loop_
_entity.id
_entity.type
_entity.pdbx_description
1 polymer ?
#
loop_
_entity_poly.entity_id
_entity_poly.type
_entity_poly.pdbx_seq_one_letter_code
_entity_poly.pdbx_strand_id
1 'polypeptide(L)'
;MEDLVDVLYDFLHGSGNSRTAFPFAAATVQSQDFWVGGSKHPAIIHLLSTMPARQRHRFYALSLAIVRQSMTWRRGRGEPLMPDEIVRLNEILLRLSIKVPELNEQDFLGTLHRPDTRRDDLASPGDFLPSDEVAK
;
A
#
# COMPACT_ATOMS: atom_id res chain seq x y z
N MET A 1 0.06 8.72 -15.42
CA MET A 1 1.37 8.05 -15.31
C MET A 1 2.10 8.59 -14.09
N GLU A 2 2.18 9.92 -13.94
CA GLU A 2 2.69 10.60 -12.73
C GLU A 2 2.03 10.11 -11.43
N ASP A 3 0.69 10.01 -11.38
CA ASP A 3 -0.02 9.44 -10.20
C ASP A 3 0.53 8.08 -9.74
N LEU A 4 0.91 7.20 -10.68
CA LEU A 4 1.46 5.89 -10.36
C LEU A 4 2.90 6.00 -9.85
N VAL A 5 3.67 6.93 -10.43
CA VAL A 5 5.04 7.20 -10.01
C VAL A 5 5.04 7.69 -8.57
N ASP A 6 4.15 8.61 -8.22
CA ASP A 6 4.04 9.15 -6.86
C ASP A 6 3.61 8.09 -5.85
N VAL A 7 2.59 7.28 -6.17
CA VAL A 7 2.15 6.20 -5.28
C VAL A 7 3.25 5.14 -5.10
N LEU A 8 3.89 4.72 -6.20
CA LEU A 8 5.04 3.80 -6.10
C LEU A 8 6.19 4.46 -5.35
N TYR A 9 6.39 5.77 -5.52
CA TYR A 9 7.38 6.52 -4.77
C TYR A 9 7.09 6.35 -3.27
N ASP A 10 5.89 6.61 -2.78
CA ASP A 10 5.60 6.52 -1.35
C ASP A 10 5.71 5.09 -0.77
N PHE A 11 5.53 4.07 -1.60
CA PHE A 11 5.72 2.67 -1.18
C PHE A 11 7.17 2.22 -1.12
N LEU A 12 8.05 2.93 -1.83
CA LEU A 12 9.48 2.63 -1.91
C LEU A 12 10.27 3.56 -1.00
N HIS A 13 11.01 2.99 -0.05
CA HIS A 13 11.85 3.78 0.83
C HIS A 13 12.96 4.55 0.05
N GLY A 14 13.44 5.65 0.63
CA GLY A 14 14.61 6.39 0.12
C GLY A 14 15.90 5.58 0.27
N SER A 15 16.85 5.79 -0.65
CA SER A 15 18.05 4.98 -1.01
C SER A 15 19.03 4.53 0.09
N GLY A 16 18.72 4.67 1.38
CA GLY A 16 19.60 4.30 2.49
C GLY A 16 19.60 2.82 2.90
N ASN A 17 18.59 2.02 2.52
CA ASN A 17 18.49 0.61 2.95
C ASN A 17 18.22 -0.35 1.76
N SER A 18 19.27 -0.83 1.13
CA SER A 18 19.25 -1.67 -0.08
C SER A 18 18.38 -2.95 -0.01
N ARG A 19 18.03 -3.43 1.19
CA ARG A 19 17.21 -4.64 1.40
C ARG A 19 15.70 -4.42 1.19
N THR A 20 15.25 -3.16 1.20
CA THR A 20 13.85 -2.77 0.98
C THR A 20 13.63 -2.05 -0.36
N ALA A 21 14.71 -1.89 -1.14
CA ALA A 21 14.78 -0.95 -2.25
C ALA A 21 14.21 -1.55 -3.53
N PHE A 22 13.78 -0.69 -4.45
CA PHE A 22 13.25 -1.10 -5.76
C PHE A 22 14.11 -2.14 -6.50
N PRO A 23 15.46 -2.11 -6.48
CA PRO A 23 16.26 -3.17 -7.07
C PRO A 23 15.98 -4.56 -6.51
N PHE A 24 15.62 -4.67 -5.23
CA PHE A 24 15.26 -5.93 -4.61
C PHE A 24 13.89 -6.42 -5.08
N ALA A 25 12.87 -5.55 -5.10
CA ALA A 25 11.57 -5.87 -5.67
C ALA A 25 11.64 -6.19 -7.17
N ALA A 26 12.54 -5.53 -7.91
CA ALA A 26 12.77 -5.79 -9.33
C ALA A 26 13.52 -7.10 -9.56
N ALA A 27 14.48 -7.44 -8.69
CA ALA A 27 15.22 -8.69 -8.75
C ALA A 27 14.34 -9.92 -8.49
N THR A 28 13.38 -9.84 -7.56
CA THR A 28 12.47 -10.96 -7.26
C THR A 28 11.57 -11.34 -8.43
N VAL A 29 11.36 -10.42 -9.37
CA VAL A 29 10.49 -10.63 -10.55
C VAL A 29 11.27 -10.56 -11.87
N GLN A 30 12.60 -10.63 -11.83
CA GLN A 30 13.48 -10.55 -13.00
C GLN A 30 13.20 -9.32 -13.90
N SER A 31 12.89 -8.19 -13.27
CA SER A 31 12.67 -6.88 -13.92
C SER A 31 13.79 -5.88 -13.62
N GLN A 32 14.92 -6.37 -13.10
CA GLN A 32 16.09 -5.56 -12.78
C GLN A 32 16.69 -4.82 -13.99
N ASP A 33 16.54 -5.39 -15.19
CA ASP A 33 17.04 -4.83 -16.45
C ASP A 33 16.39 -3.48 -16.81
N PHE A 34 15.24 -3.18 -16.22
CA PHE A 34 14.51 -1.92 -16.43
C PHE A 34 14.87 -0.83 -15.41
N TRP A 35 15.75 -1.13 -14.45
CA TRP A 35 16.20 -0.17 -13.45
C TRP A 35 17.51 0.49 -13.86
N VAL A 36 17.43 1.75 -14.27
CA VAL A 36 18.59 2.54 -14.74
C VAL A 36 19.46 3.12 -13.62
N GLY A 37 19.16 2.83 -12.35
CA GLY A 37 19.88 3.42 -11.21
C GLY A 37 19.61 4.92 -11.02
N GLY A 38 20.26 5.53 -10.03
CA GLY A 38 20.13 6.95 -9.74
C GLY A 38 18.86 7.31 -8.96
N SER A 39 18.33 8.52 -9.21
CA SER A 39 17.14 9.03 -8.53
C SER A 39 15.92 8.13 -8.81
N LYS A 40 15.26 7.74 -7.73
CA LYS A 40 14.10 6.83 -7.72
C LYS A 40 12.97 7.25 -8.67
N HIS A 41 12.61 8.52 -8.68
CA HIS A 41 11.49 9.02 -9.48
C HIS A 41 11.74 8.87 -11.00
N PRO A 42 12.87 9.36 -11.56
CA PRO A 42 13.26 9.08 -12.94
C PRO A 42 13.33 7.59 -13.29
N ALA A 43 13.81 6.75 -12.37
CA ALA A 43 13.94 5.33 -12.62
C ALA A 43 12.57 4.61 -12.68
N ILE A 44 11.59 5.00 -11.87
CA ILE A 44 10.21 4.49 -11.96
C ILE A 44 9.56 4.92 -13.28
N ILE A 45 9.71 6.20 -13.68
CA ILE A 45 9.19 6.69 -14.97
C ILE A 45 9.79 5.89 -16.13
N HIS A 46 11.11 5.69 -16.12
CA HIS A 46 11.80 4.95 -17.15
C HIS A 46 11.27 3.52 -17.25
N LEU A 47 11.11 2.83 -16.11
CA LEU A 47 10.57 1.47 -16.08
C LEU A 47 9.16 1.39 -16.65
N LEU A 48 8.26 2.29 -16.24
CA LEU A 48 6.88 2.34 -16.75
C LEU A 48 6.82 2.62 -18.26
N SER A 49 7.76 3.43 -18.75
CA SER A 49 7.79 3.86 -20.16
C SER A 49 8.46 2.83 -21.09
N THR A 50 9.41 2.07 -20.56
CA THR A 50 10.19 1.08 -21.33
C THR A 50 9.63 -0.33 -21.24
N MET A 51 8.77 -0.63 -20.26
CA MET A 51 8.22 -1.96 -20.09
C MET A 51 7.28 -2.32 -21.25
N PRO A 52 7.61 -3.34 -22.07
CA PRO A 52 6.78 -3.71 -23.21
C PRO A 52 5.42 -4.25 -22.77
N ALA A 53 4.37 -4.07 -23.59
CA ALA A 53 3.04 -4.58 -23.29
C ALA A 53 3.00 -6.10 -23.03
N ARG A 54 3.84 -6.89 -23.73
CA ARG A 54 3.99 -8.34 -23.50
C ARG A 54 4.55 -8.70 -22.12
N GLN A 55 5.19 -7.76 -21.44
CA GLN A 55 5.76 -7.91 -20.10
C GLN A 55 4.89 -7.28 -19.01
N ARG A 56 3.65 -6.88 -19.31
CA ARG A 56 2.70 -6.39 -18.28
C ARG A 56 2.48 -7.38 -17.14
N HIS A 57 2.61 -8.69 -17.40
CA HIS A 57 2.58 -9.72 -16.34
C HIS A 57 3.75 -9.59 -15.35
N ARG A 58 4.92 -9.10 -15.79
CA ARG A 58 6.05 -8.80 -14.89
C ARG A 58 5.78 -7.53 -14.11
N PHE A 59 5.13 -6.54 -14.73
CA PHE A 59 4.68 -5.35 -14.03
C PHE A 59 3.72 -5.67 -12.89
N TYR A 60 2.77 -6.57 -13.15
CA TYR A 60 1.87 -7.13 -12.15
C TYR A 60 2.65 -7.70 -10.94
N ALA A 61 3.64 -8.56 -11.22
CA ALA A 61 4.43 -9.20 -10.17
C ALA A 61 5.27 -8.16 -9.41
N LEU A 62 5.80 -7.15 -10.12
CA LEU A 62 6.56 -6.06 -9.56
C LEU A 62 5.72 -5.21 -8.61
N SER A 63 4.52 -4.80 -9.01
CA SER A 63 3.61 -4.02 -8.16
C SER A 63 3.30 -4.77 -6.86
N LEU A 64 3.00 -6.08 -6.95
CA LEU A 64 2.74 -6.91 -5.77
C LEU A 64 3.97 -7.04 -4.87
N ALA A 65 5.17 -7.22 -5.45
CA ALA A 65 6.42 -7.29 -4.70
C ALA A 65 6.71 -5.99 -3.93
N ILE A 66 6.51 -4.83 -4.59
CA ILE A 66 6.69 -3.50 -3.98
C ILE A 66 5.75 -3.33 -2.79
N VAL A 67 4.47 -3.67 -2.95
CA VAL A 67 3.48 -3.56 -1.87
C VAL A 67 3.86 -4.43 -0.68
N ARG A 68 4.20 -5.71 -0.90
CA ARG A 68 4.58 -6.64 0.19
C ARG A 68 5.82 -6.16 0.95
N GLN A 69 6.81 -5.64 0.23
CA GLN A 69 8.03 -5.10 0.82
C GLN A 69 7.74 -3.82 1.62
N SER A 70 6.86 -2.95 1.09
CA SER A 70 6.39 -1.76 1.79
C SER A 70 5.66 -2.13 3.08
N MET A 71 4.75 -3.10 3.06
CA MET A 71 4.07 -3.60 4.28
C MET A 71 5.07 -4.05 5.36
N THR A 72 6.10 -4.80 4.96
CA THR A 72 7.12 -5.32 5.88
C THR A 72 7.93 -4.18 6.50
N TRP A 73 8.35 -3.21 5.69
CA TRP A 73 9.13 -2.05 6.16
C TRP A 73 8.30 -1.09 7.03
N ARG A 74 7.09 -0.77 6.59
CA ARG A 74 6.15 0.13 7.27
C ARG A 74 5.71 -0.39 8.63
N ARG A 75 5.46 -1.71 8.74
CA ARG A 75 5.21 -2.37 10.04
C ARG A 75 6.37 -2.18 11.02
N GLY A 76 7.61 -2.27 10.56
CA GLY A 76 8.79 -2.06 11.41
C GLY A 76 8.98 -0.62 11.91
N ARG A 77 8.35 0.38 11.25
CA ARG A 77 8.41 1.80 11.64
C ARG A 77 7.16 2.30 12.38
N GLY A 78 6.16 1.45 12.60
CA GLY A 78 4.91 1.86 13.26
C GLY A 78 3.96 2.68 12.38
N GLU A 79 4.17 2.70 11.06
CA GLU A 79 3.35 3.44 10.10
C GLU A 79 2.78 2.46 9.07
N PRO A 80 1.91 1.51 9.48
CA PRO A 80 1.50 0.40 8.64
C PRO A 80 0.72 0.88 7.40
N LEU A 81 0.79 0.08 6.34
CA LEU A 81 0.13 0.39 5.08
C LEU A 81 -1.39 0.19 5.19
N MET A 82 -2.15 1.19 4.75
CA MET A 82 -3.60 1.25 4.91
C MET A 82 -4.33 0.65 3.69
N PRO A 83 -5.54 0.08 3.88
CA PRO A 83 -6.37 -0.40 2.79
C PRO A 83 -6.64 0.66 1.71
N ASP A 84 -6.88 1.90 2.11
CA ASP A 84 -7.19 3.01 1.20
C ASP A 84 -6.05 3.32 0.24
N GLU A 85 -4.80 3.16 0.69
CA GLU A 85 -3.61 3.31 -0.15
C GLU A 85 -3.55 2.24 -1.26
N ILE A 86 -3.96 1.00 -0.94
CA ILE A 86 -4.05 -0.10 -1.91
C ILE A 86 -5.22 0.08 -2.87
N VAL A 87 -6.36 0.55 -2.39
CA VAL A 87 -7.51 0.87 -3.25
C VAL A 87 -7.11 1.94 -4.28
N ARG A 88 -6.46 3.02 -3.85
CA ARG A 88 -5.94 4.07 -4.74
C ARG A 88 -4.93 3.52 -5.76
N LEU A 89 -4.03 2.63 -5.33
CA LEU A 89 -3.11 1.95 -6.25
C LEU A 89 -3.88 1.14 -7.31
N ASN A 90 -4.89 0.36 -6.90
CA ASN A 90 -5.70 -0.46 -7.81
C ASN A 90 -6.46 0.39 -8.84
N GLU A 91 -7.02 1.53 -8.44
CA GLU A 91 -7.68 2.46 -9.36
C GLU A 91 -6.72 2.97 -10.44
N ILE A 92 -5.51 3.36 -10.05
CA ILE A 92 -4.48 3.85 -10.98
C ILE A 92 -4.02 2.73 -11.92
N LEU A 93 -3.81 1.52 -11.41
CA LEU A 93 -3.44 0.35 -12.21
C LEU A 93 -4.55 0.01 -13.23
N LEU A 94 -5.81 0.07 -12.81
CA LEU A 94 -6.96 -0.19 -13.67
C LEU A 94 -7.08 0.85 -14.80
N ARG A 95 -6.85 2.15 -14.50
CA ARG A 95 -6.77 3.22 -15.51
C ARG A 95 -5.70 2.95 -16.57
N LEU A 96 -4.63 2.24 -16.21
CA LEU A 96 -3.57 1.80 -17.13
C LEU A 96 -3.85 0.44 -17.79
N SER A 97 -5.06 -0.12 -17.60
CA SER A 97 -5.45 -1.46 -18.06
C SER A 97 -4.58 -2.59 -17.48
N ILE A 98 -4.08 -2.40 -16.26
CA ILE A 98 -3.31 -3.37 -15.50
C ILE A 98 -4.20 -3.84 -14.35
N LYS A 99 -4.56 -5.12 -14.36
CA LYS A 99 -5.32 -5.73 -13.26
C LYS A 99 -4.38 -6.57 -12.41
N VAL A 100 -4.41 -6.33 -11.10
CA VAL A 100 -3.65 -7.09 -10.10
C VAL A 100 -4.67 -7.73 -9.16
N PRO A 101 -5.14 -8.96 -9.45
CA PRO A 101 -6.20 -9.63 -8.70
C PRO A 101 -5.91 -9.71 -7.21
N GLU A 102 -4.68 -10.03 -6.83
CA GLU A 102 -4.22 -10.25 -5.46
C GLU A 102 -4.30 -8.97 -4.62
N LEU A 103 -4.13 -7.80 -5.23
CA LEU A 103 -4.31 -6.53 -4.52
C LEU A 103 -5.79 -6.18 -4.31
N ASN A 104 -6.71 -6.89 -4.97
CA ASN A 104 -8.16 -6.74 -4.81
C ASN A 104 -8.78 -7.89 -3.99
N GLU A 105 -8.00 -8.88 -3.59
CA GLU A 105 -8.49 -9.99 -2.77
C GLU A 105 -8.85 -9.51 -1.37
N GLN A 106 -10.05 -9.87 -0.91
CA GLN A 106 -10.51 -9.49 0.44
C GLN A 106 -9.61 -10.06 1.54
N ASP A 107 -9.07 -11.26 1.33
CA ASP A 107 -8.10 -11.86 2.24
C ASP A 107 -6.83 -11.01 2.34
N PHE A 108 -6.30 -10.54 1.20
CA PHE A 108 -5.15 -9.64 1.17
C PHE A 108 -5.45 -8.31 1.86
N LEU A 109 -6.57 -7.66 1.52
CA LEU A 109 -6.99 -6.40 2.14
C LEU A 109 -7.24 -6.55 3.65
N GLY A 110 -7.72 -7.72 4.08
CA GLY A 110 -7.89 -8.07 5.50
C GLY A 110 -6.58 -8.21 6.28
N THR A 111 -5.45 -8.44 5.59
CA THR A 111 -4.12 -8.46 6.24
C THR A 111 -3.52 -7.06 6.46
N LEU A 112 -4.10 -6.04 5.83
CA LEU A 112 -3.66 -4.64 5.99
C LEU A 112 -4.15 -4.09 7.33
N HIS A 113 -3.45 -3.09 7.85
CA HIS A 113 -3.87 -2.46 9.08
C HIS A 113 -5.12 -1.63 8.80
N ARG A 114 -6.27 -2.10 9.26
CA ARG A 114 -7.46 -1.24 9.31
C ARG A 114 -7.21 -0.25 10.45
N PRO A 115 -7.31 1.07 10.22
CA PRO A 115 -7.34 1.98 11.35
C PRO A 115 -8.46 1.49 12.25
N ASP A 116 -8.13 1.19 13.50
CA ASP A 116 -9.11 0.82 14.49
C ASP A 116 -10.06 2.00 14.55
N THR A 117 -11.21 1.90 13.87
CA THR A 117 -12.36 2.75 14.11
C THR A 117 -12.84 2.35 15.50
N ARG A 118 -12.04 2.68 16.51
CA ARG A 118 -12.42 2.70 17.90
C ARG A 118 -13.48 3.78 17.98
N ARG A 119 -14.72 3.33 17.75
CA ARG A 119 -15.95 3.74 18.41
C ARG A 119 -15.82 5.07 19.15
N ASP A 120 -16.30 6.12 18.52
CA ASP A 120 -16.97 7.23 19.20
C ASP A 120 -18.30 6.76 19.86
N ASP A 121 -18.29 5.64 20.58
CA ASP A 121 -19.45 5.13 21.34
C ASP A 121 -19.33 5.45 22.84
N LEU A 122 -18.53 6.44 23.22
CA LEU A 122 -18.54 7.03 24.56
C LEU A 122 -19.47 8.26 24.61
N ALA A 123 -20.70 8.06 24.15
CA ALA A 123 -21.83 8.87 24.56
C ALA A 123 -23.00 7.92 24.78
N SER A 124 -22.98 7.21 25.90
CA SER A 124 -24.19 6.63 26.47
C SER A 124 -24.93 7.78 27.16
N PRO A 125 -26.05 8.30 26.63
CA PRO A 125 -26.83 9.29 27.34
C PRO A 125 -27.86 8.56 28.19
N GLY A 126 -27.65 8.59 29.50
CA GLY A 126 -28.74 8.47 30.47
C GLY A 126 -29.02 7.09 31.03
N ASP A 127 -28.29 6.73 32.07
CA ASP A 127 -28.90 6.12 33.25
C ASP A 127 -28.66 7.06 34.44
N PHE A 128 -29.39 8.18 34.44
CA PHE A 128 -29.65 8.93 35.66
C PHE A 128 -30.75 8.19 36.42
N LEU A 129 -30.39 7.44 37.45
CA LEU A 129 -31.32 6.99 38.47
C LEU A 129 -31.71 8.19 39.34
N PRO A 130 -33.00 8.58 39.44
CA PRO A 130 -33.44 9.42 40.54
C PRO A 130 -33.50 8.55 41.80
N SER A 131 -32.59 8.80 42.74
CA SER A 131 -32.76 8.36 44.13
C SER A 131 -33.90 9.17 44.73
N ASP A 132 -35.08 8.59 44.78
CA ASP A 132 -36.12 9.03 45.69
C ASP A 132 -36.75 7.82 46.37
N GLU A 133 -37.17 8.05 47.61
CA GLU A 133 -37.95 7.15 48.47
C GLU A 133 -37.18 6.04 49.22
N VAL A 134 -36.85 6.28 50.50
CA VAL A 134 -37.58 5.65 51.62
C VAL A 134 -37.48 6.55 52.86
N ALA A 135 -38.55 7.29 53.15
CA ALA A 135 -38.85 7.77 54.50
C ALA A 135 -39.80 6.75 55.14
N LYS A 136 -39.37 6.11 56.23
CA LYS A 136 -40.27 5.56 57.24
C LYS A 136 -39.58 5.49 58.60
#